data_AF-A0A2A6B5T8-F1
#
_entry.id   AF-A0A2A6B5T8-F1
#
_cell.length_a   1.000
_cell.length_b   1.000
_cell.length_c   1.000
_cell.angle_alpha   90.00
_cell.angle_beta   90.00
_cell.angle_gamma   90.00
#
_symmetry.space_group_name_H-M   'P 1'
#
loop_
_entity.id
_entity.type
_entity.pdbx_description
1 polymer ?
#
loop_
_entity_poly.entity_id
_entity_poly.type
_entity_poly.pdbx_seq_one_letter_code
_entity_poly.pdbx_strand_id
1 'polypeptide(L)'
;MISQAMHTEKDQLIISFLPSDIIRKIIKIGYEFVDEFRLVSPLWNSLALDHFSKLPLLKWLRLRPTGHYSSEPVLPEKIRVNKACSRIERLETDFSFLNQRKFYTAFKYSMTGVIVDELYLQRKYLWDFDMTNILTALDDFNVINLVMFSSNVYMQDLVEPIIIAARRFERRYEQLAVFQVTLIVQAMSERGKSNEETAHANWPAQLAYDN
;
A
#
# COMPACT_ATOMS: atom_id res chain seq x y z
N MET A 1 -25.16 -58.35 12.35
CA MET A 1 -23.74 -58.07 12.65
C MET A 1 -23.22 -57.16 11.54
N ILE A 2 -23.09 -55.86 11.82
CA ILE A 2 -22.59 -54.88 10.86
C ILE A 2 -21.08 -54.75 11.12
N SER A 3 -20.27 -55.14 10.14
CA SER A 3 -18.82 -55.00 10.18
C SER A 3 -18.48 -53.52 9.97
N GLN A 4 -18.05 -52.84 11.04
CA GLN A 4 -17.43 -51.53 10.95
C GLN A 4 -16.05 -51.71 10.32
N ALA A 5 -15.90 -51.30 9.06
CA ALA A 5 -14.61 -51.19 8.42
C ALA A 5 -13.80 -50.10 9.15
N MET A 6 -12.70 -50.51 9.80
CA MET A 6 -11.66 -49.60 10.30
C MET A 6 -11.06 -48.86 9.11
N HIS A 7 -11.51 -47.62 8.89
CA HIS A 7 -10.76 -46.67 8.09
C HIS A 7 -9.41 -46.48 8.77
N THR A 8 -8.37 -47.06 8.18
CA THR A 8 -7.01 -46.82 8.62
C THR A 8 -6.66 -45.37 8.27
N GLU A 9 -6.41 -44.60 9.31
CA GLU A 9 -6.06 -43.17 9.34
C GLU A 9 -4.68 -42.90 8.71
N LYS A 10 -4.36 -43.53 7.58
CA LYS A 10 -2.96 -43.72 7.15
C LYS A 10 -2.42 -42.75 6.12
N ASP A 11 -3.25 -41.95 5.46
CA ASP A 11 -2.76 -41.08 4.39
C ASP A 11 -3.15 -39.61 4.61
N GLN A 12 -2.95 -39.09 5.81
CA GLN A 12 -2.96 -37.64 5.99
C GLN A 12 -1.69 -37.06 5.35
N LEU A 13 -1.86 -36.42 4.19
CA LEU A 13 -0.78 -35.69 3.54
C LEU A 13 -0.39 -34.49 4.41
N ILE A 14 0.75 -34.61 5.08
CA ILE A 14 1.31 -33.50 5.86
C ILE A 14 2.04 -32.56 4.92
N ILE A 15 1.36 -31.47 4.55
CA ILE A 15 1.82 -30.44 3.61
C ILE A 15 3.15 -29.80 4.04
N SER A 16 3.47 -29.80 5.34
CA SER A 16 4.73 -29.27 5.87
C SER A 16 5.97 -30.13 5.57
N PHE A 17 5.80 -31.40 5.19
CA PHE A 17 6.89 -32.29 4.78
C PHE A 17 7.16 -32.31 3.27
N LEU A 18 6.46 -31.47 2.49
CA LEU A 18 6.74 -31.37 1.07
C LEU A 18 8.16 -30.83 0.83
N PRO A 19 8.88 -31.35 -0.18
CA PRO A 19 10.14 -30.77 -0.62
C PRO A 19 9.99 -29.28 -0.97
N SER A 20 11.05 -28.50 -0.70
CA SER A 20 11.02 -27.04 -0.85
C SER A 20 10.69 -26.58 -2.27
N ASP A 21 11.09 -27.31 -3.30
CA ASP A 21 10.79 -26.99 -4.70
C ASP A 21 9.29 -27.16 -5.02
N ILE A 22 8.63 -28.17 -4.42
CA ILE A 22 7.18 -28.35 -4.52
C ILE A 22 6.45 -27.23 -3.80
N ILE A 23 6.87 -26.86 -2.58
CA ILE A 23 6.29 -25.73 -1.83
C ILE A 23 6.40 -24.43 -2.65
N ARG A 24 7.57 -24.15 -3.23
CA ARG A 24 7.75 -22.97 -4.10
C ARG A 24 6.81 -22.98 -5.31
N LYS A 25 6.58 -24.15 -5.92
CA LYS A 25 5.61 -24.29 -7.02
C LYS A 25 4.19 -24.00 -6.55
N ILE A 26 3.80 -24.51 -5.37
CA ILE A 26 2.49 -24.25 -4.78
C ILE A 26 2.32 -22.76 -4.49
N ILE A 27 3.29 -22.11 -3.85
CA ILE A 27 3.29 -20.67 -3.58
C ILE A 27 3.14 -19.87 -4.87
N LYS A 28 3.89 -20.24 -5.92
CA LYS A 28 3.83 -19.57 -7.23
C LYS A 28 2.46 -19.71 -7.90
N ILE A 29 1.80 -20.86 -7.74
CA ILE A 29 0.48 -21.12 -8.32
C ILE A 29 -0.62 -20.41 -7.51
N GLY A 30 -0.59 -20.56 -6.18
CA GLY A 30 -1.60 -20.03 -5.26
C GLY A 30 -1.22 -18.70 -4.63
N TYR A 31 -0.60 -17.79 -5.39
CA TYR A 31 -0.08 -16.52 -4.86
C TYR A 31 -1.15 -15.70 -4.10
N GLU A 32 -2.43 -15.78 -4.48
CA GLU A 32 -3.53 -15.14 -3.74
C GLU A 32 -3.65 -15.58 -2.28
N PHE A 33 -3.16 -16.76 -1.94
CA PHE A 33 -3.27 -17.34 -0.60
C PHE A 33 -1.93 -17.32 0.15
N VAL A 34 -1.03 -16.43 -0.26
CA VAL A 34 0.32 -16.46 0.26
C VAL A 34 0.40 -16.10 1.74
N ASP A 35 -0.50 -15.26 2.23
CA ASP A 35 -0.55 -14.90 3.63
C ASP A 35 -1.02 -16.09 4.47
N GLU A 36 -1.97 -16.87 3.96
CA GLU A 36 -2.38 -18.15 4.54
C GLU A 36 -1.25 -19.17 4.49
N PHE A 37 -0.47 -19.22 3.41
CA PHE A 37 0.71 -20.09 3.29
C PHE A 37 1.78 -19.75 4.33
N ARG A 38 1.97 -18.47 4.67
CA ARG A 38 2.91 -18.04 5.70
C ARG A 38 2.54 -18.56 7.09
N LEU A 39 1.26 -18.89 7.33
CA LEU A 39 0.77 -19.42 8.59
C LEU A 39 0.94 -20.94 8.73
N VAL A 40 1.29 -21.65 7.64
CA VAL A 40 1.39 -23.13 7.65
C VAL A 40 2.58 -23.62 8.48
N SER A 41 3.77 -23.09 8.23
CA SER A 41 4.98 -23.42 9.00
C SER A 41 6.10 -22.40 8.76
N PRO A 42 7.15 -22.36 9.61
CA PRO A 42 8.29 -21.48 9.40
C PRO A 42 8.99 -21.67 8.04
N LEU A 43 9.02 -22.91 7.52
CA LEU A 43 9.58 -23.21 6.21
C LEU A 43 8.75 -22.55 5.09
N TRP A 44 7.43 -22.65 5.16
CA TRP A 44 6.53 -22.03 4.19
C TRP A 44 6.64 -20.51 4.20
N ASN A 45 6.70 -19.90 5.38
CA ASN A 45 6.93 -18.47 5.53
C ASN A 45 8.28 -18.04 4.91
N SER A 46 9.37 -18.75 5.20
CA SER A 46 10.69 -18.47 4.62
C SER A 46 10.69 -18.56 3.09
N LEU A 47 10.09 -19.61 2.52
CA LEU A 47 10.01 -19.80 1.07
C LEU A 47 9.09 -18.78 0.39
N ALA A 48 8.01 -18.37 1.05
CA ALA A 48 7.14 -17.29 0.58
C ALA A 48 7.93 -15.97 0.52
N LEU A 49 8.62 -15.60 1.60
CA LEU A 49 9.45 -14.39 1.65
C LEU A 49 10.57 -14.40 0.59
N ASP A 50 11.25 -15.53 0.39
CA ASP A 50 12.25 -15.70 -0.67
C ASP A 50 11.66 -15.58 -2.08
N HIS A 51 10.38 -15.92 -2.26
CA HIS A 51 9.69 -15.68 -3.53
C HIS A 51 9.41 -14.20 -3.74
N PHE A 52 8.92 -13.49 -2.71
CA PHE A 52 8.61 -12.06 -2.78
C PHE A 52 9.82 -11.17 -3.04
N SER A 53 10.97 -11.52 -2.47
CA SER A 53 12.22 -10.77 -2.66
C SER A 53 12.72 -10.81 -4.12
N LYS A 54 12.24 -11.78 -4.91
CA LYS A 54 12.61 -11.97 -6.33
C LYS A 54 11.63 -11.35 -7.31
N LEU A 55 10.49 -10.84 -6.83
CA LEU A 55 9.53 -10.15 -7.69
C LEU A 55 10.11 -8.82 -8.15
N PRO A 56 9.92 -8.43 -9.43
CA PRO A 56 10.41 -7.15 -9.91
C PRO A 56 9.85 -5.98 -9.11
N LEU A 57 10.74 -5.03 -8.81
CA LEU A 57 10.37 -3.71 -8.30
C LEU A 57 9.64 -2.93 -9.39
N LEU A 58 8.42 -2.47 -9.10
CA LEU A 58 7.71 -1.57 -9.99
C LEU A 58 8.09 -0.14 -9.65
N LYS A 59 8.86 0.51 -10.53
CA LYS A 59 9.36 1.87 -10.27
C LYS A 59 8.24 2.92 -10.17
N TRP A 60 7.20 2.79 -10.99
CA TRP A 60 6.15 3.79 -11.03
C TRP A 60 4.82 3.18 -11.46
N LEU A 61 3.77 3.44 -10.67
CA LEU A 61 2.38 3.11 -10.98
C LEU A 61 1.56 4.38 -10.87
N ARG A 62 0.92 4.80 -11.97
CA ARG A 62 0.01 5.95 -11.97
C ARG A 62 -1.41 5.48 -12.19
N LEU A 63 -2.27 5.72 -11.21
CA LEU A 63 -3.70 5.50 -11.32
C LEU A 63 -4.36 6.80 -11.77
N ARG A 64 -4.99 6.75 -12.94
CA ARG A 64 -5.91 7.80 -13.36
C ARG A 64 -7.31 7.21 -13.34
N PRO A 65 -8.24 7.75 -12.56
CA PRO A 65 -9.64 7.41 -12.73
C PRO A 65 -10.01 7.77 -14.17
N THR A 66 -10.51 6.80 -14.91
CA THR A 66 -11.13 7.06 -16.20
C THR A 66 -12.42 7.83 -15.92
N GLY A 67 -12.33 9.15 -15.99
CA GLY A 67 -13.43 10.05 -15.74
C GLY A 67 -14.53 9.86 -16.76
N HIS A 68 -15.45 8.95 -16.47
CA HIS A 68 -16.82 9.02 -16.93
C HIS A 68 -17.70 8.53 -15.80
N TYR A 69 -18.58 9.41 -15.31
CA TYR A 69 -19.72 9.09 -14.46
C TYR A 69 -20.76 8.23 -15.21
N SER A 70 -20.31 7.29 -16.06
CA SER A 70 -21.20 6.26 -16.56
C SER A 70 -21.63 5.44 -15.36
N SER A 71 -22.94 5.23 -15.25
CA SER A 71 -23.66 4.65 -14.10
C SER A 71 -23.17 3.27 -13.62
N GLU A 72 -22.23 2.65 -14.33
CA GLU A 72 -21.56 1.44 -13.88
C GLU A 72 -20.03 1.65 -13.86
N PRO A 73 -19.39 1.52 -12.68
CA PRO A 73 -17.94 1.40 -12.62
C PRO A 73 -17.59 0.07 -13.27
N VAL A 74 -17.18 0.11 -14.54
CA VAL A 74 -16.48 -1.02 -15.15
C VAL A 74 -15.22 -1.19 -14.31
N LEU A 75 -15.23 -2.19 -13.43
CA LEU A 75 -14.03 -2.60 -12.72
C LEU A 75 -12.99 -2.80 -13.81
N PRO A 76 -11.88 -2.05 -13.82
CA PRO A 76 -10.90 -2.25 -14.85
C PRO A 76 -10.36 -3.66 -14.64
N GLU A 77 -10.81 -4.60 -15.47
CA GLU A 77 -10.24 -5.95 -15.58
C GLU A 77 -8.71 -5.91 -15.78
N LYS A 78 -8.21 -4.72 -16.15
CA LYS A 78 -6.82 -4.34 -16.38
C LYS A 78 -6.06 -3.84 -15.15
N ILE A 79 -6.69 -3.50 -14.01
CA ILE A 79 -5.95 -3.33 -12.75
C ILE A 79 -5.79 -4.71 -12.10
N ARG A 80 -5.32 -5.67 -12.90
CA ARG A 80 -4.37 -6.63 -12.37
C ARG A 80 -3.07 -5.86 -12.37
N VAL A 81 -2.84 -5.01 -11.34
CA VAL A 81 -1.46 -4.74 -10.92
C VAL A 81 -0.94 -6.14 -10.67
N ASN A 82 -0.28 -6.66 -11.69
CA ASN A 82 -0.02 -8.07 -11.79
C ASN A 82 0.71 -8.41 -10.49
N LYS A 83 0.38 -9.54 -9.89
CA LYS A 83 1.02 -10.15 -8.70
C LYS A 83 2.54 -10.41 -8.89
N ALA A 84 3.15 -9.67 -9.81
CA ALA A 84 4.51 -9.65 -10.26
C ALA A 84 5.36 -8.63 -9.49
N CYS A 85 4.82 -7.77 -8.62
CA CYS A 85 5.64 -6.88 -7.79
C CYS A 85 5.32 -7.04 -6.31
N SER A 86 6.34 -7.13 -5.48
CA SER A 86 6.25 -7.03 -4.01
C SER A 86 6.38 -5.60 -3.51
N ARG A 87 6.89 -4.70 -4.36
CA ARG A 87 7.20 -3.32 -4.00
C ARG A 87 6.95 -2.37 -5.17
N ILE A 88 6.39 -1.21 -4.85
CA ILE A 88 6.18 -0.10 -5.76
C ILE A 88 6.94 1.09 -5.21
N GLU A 89 7.91 1.60 -5.97
CA GLU A 89 8.71 2.76 -5.54
C GLU A 89 7.84 4.03 -5.52
N ARG A 90 6.98 4.22 -6.54
CA ARG A 90 6.09 5.37 -6.63
C ARG A 90 4.69 5.00 -7.07
N LEU A 91 3.69 5.23 -6.22
CA LEU A 91 2.28 5.14 -6.54
C LEU A 91 1.67 6.54 -6.63
N GLU A 92 1.22 6.95 -7.81
CA GLU A 92 0.62 8.26 -8.05
C GLU A 92 -0.87 8.15 -8.34
N THR A 93 -1.70 8.91 -7.62
CA THR A 93 -3.15 8.81 -7.72
C THR A 93 -3.83 10.09 -7.22
N ASP A 94 -5.05 10.37 -7.71
CA ASP A 94 -5.83 11.55 -7.34
C ASP A 94 -6.86 11.31 -6.22
N PHE A 95 -6.88 10.09 -5.65
CA PHE A 95 -7.73 9.65 -4.53
C PHE A 95 -9.25 9.76 -4.73
N SER A 96 -9.72 10.25 -5.87
CA SER A 96 -11.14 10.19 -6.21
C SER A 96 -11.67 8.75 -6.22
N PHE A 97 -10.76 7.78 -6.41
CA PHE A 97 -11.04 6.35 -6.31
C PHE A 97 -11.39 5.88 -4.89
N LEU A 98 -10.96 6.58 -3.81
CA LEU A 98 -11.33 6.20 -2.45
C LEU A 98 -12.83 6.34 -2.21
N ASN A 99 -13.44 7.33 -2.83
CA ASN A 99 -14.88 7.56 -2.76
C ASN A 99 -15.67 6.48 -3.55
N GLN A 100 -14.99 5.70 -4.40
CA GLN A 100 -15.58 4.62 -5.18
C GLN A 100 -15.36 3.29 -4.46
N ARG A 101 -16.21 2.98 -3.46
CA ARG A 101 -16.08 1.79 -2.59
C ARG A 101 -15.75 0.49 -3.35
N LYS A 102 -16.42 0.22 -4.47
CA LYS A 102 -16.16 -0.97 -5.31
C LYS A 102 -14.73 -1.00 -5.86
N PHE A 103 -14.27 0.12 -6.40
CA PHE A 103 -12.92 0.26 -6.93
C PHE A 103 -11.90 0.16 -5.79
N TYR A 104 -12.13 0.88 -4.68
CA TYR A 104 -11.25 0.84 -3.51
C TYR A 104 -11.05 -0.58 -3.00
N THR A 105 -12.13 -1.34 -2.79
CA THR A 105 -12.05 -2.73 -2.33
C THR A 105 -11.27 -3.62 -3.30
N ALA A 106 -11.50 -3.48 -4.59
CA ALA A 106 -10.78 -4.26 -5.60
C ALA A 106 -9.30 -3.89 -5.68
N PHE A 107 -8.99 -2.60 -5.62
CA PHE A 107 -7.63 -2.09 -5.63
C PHE A 107 -6.87 -2.49 -4.37
N LYS A 108 -7.48 -2.34 -3.18
CA LYS A 108 -7.00 -2.88 -1.90
C LYS A 108 -6.63 -4.35 -2.03
N TYR A 109 -7.57 -5.18 -2.48
CA TYR A 109 -7.33 -6.61 -2.62
C TYR A 109 -6.16 -6.93 -3.57
N SER A 110 -6.00 -6.14 -4.64
CA SER A 110 -4.91 -6.31 -5.61
C SER A 110 -3.54 -5.85 -5.08
N MET A 111 -3.53 -5.02 -4.03
CA MET A 111 -2.32 -4.45 -3.42
C MET A 111 -1.95 -5.15 -2.11
N THR A 112 -2.71 -6.14 -1.66
CA THR A 112 -2.39 -6.93 -0.46
C THR A 112 -0.97 -7.51 -0.58
N GLY A 113 -0.14 -7.24 0.43
CA GLY A 113 1.26 -7.69 0.47
C GLY A 113 2.24 -6.87 -0.39
N VAL A 114 1.76 -5.84 -1.10
CA VAL A 114 2.61 -4.88 -1.83
C VAL A 114 3.01 -3.75 -0.88
N ILE A 115 4.30 -3.43 -0.86
CA ILE A 115 4.83 -2.25 -0.14
C ILE A 115 4.90 -1.08 -1.11
N VAL A 116 4.45 0.10 -0.68
CA VAL A 116 4.53 1.33 -1.48
C VAL A 116 5.52 2.30 -0.82
N ASP A 117 6.63 2.61 -1.48
CA ASP A 117 7.64 3.50 -0.91
C ASP A 117 7.15 4.94 -0.87
N GLU A 118 6.61 5.45 -1.98
CA GLU A 118 6.10 6.81 -2.07
C GLU A 118 4.68 6.85 -2.68
N LEU A 119 3.72 7.35 -1.91
CA LEU A 119 2.37 7.63 -2.40
C LEU A 119 2.23 9.11 -2.76
N TYR A 120 2.09 9.40 -4.04
CA TYR A 120 1.92 10.75 -4.58
C TYR A 120 0.44 11.10 -4.72
N LEU A 121 0.02 12.09 -3.94
CA LEU A 121 -1.30 12.68 -4.03
C LEU A 121 -1.26 13.87 -4.98
N GLN A 122 -1.86 13.70 -6.15
CA GLN A 122 -2.12 14.79 -7.08
C GLN A 122 -3.58 15.17 -7.00
N ARG A 123 -3.90 16.23 -6.27
CA ARG A 123 -5.26 16.77 -6.26
C ARG A 123 -5.23 18.29 -6.35
N LYS A 124 -6.12 18.82 -7.18
CA LYS A 124 -6.26 20.26 -7.38
C LYS A 124 -6.88 20.98 -6.18
N TYR A 125 -7.67 20.25 -5.38
CA TYR A 125 -8.43 20.75 -4.24
C TYR A 125 -8.48 19.71 -3.12
N LEU A 126 -8.17 20.11 -1.88
CA LEU A 126 -8.14 19.22 -0.71
C LEU A 126 -9.31 19.45 0.28
N TRP A 127 -10.24 20.36 -0.01
CA TRP A 127 -11.30 20.74 0.93
C TRP A 127 -12.43 19.72 1.07
N ASP A 128 -12.56 18.80 0.12
CA ASP A 128 -13.55 17.71 0.14
C ASP A 128 -12.94 16.38 0.61
N PHE A 129 -11.76 16.43 1.23
CA PHE A 129 -11.01 15.25 1.58
C PHE A 129 -11.37 14.76 2.99
N ASP A 130 -12.03 13.61 3.06
CA ASP A 130 -12.14 12.88 4.32
C ASP A 130 -10.78 12.25 4.64
N MET A 131 -10.06 12.89 5.57
CA MET A 131 -8.76 12.42 6.05
C MET A 131 -8.81 10.96 6.49
N THR A 132 -9.92 10.51 7.09
CA THR A 132 -10.09 9.12 7.53
C THR A 132 -9.82 8.14 6.41
N ASN A 133 -10.32 8.41 5.20
CA ASN A 133 -10.12 7.54 4.05
C ASN A 133 -8.65 7.50 3.59
N ILE A 134 -7.91 8.62 3.70
CA ILE A 134 -6.45 8.60 3.45
C ILE A 134 -5.77 7.68 4.43
N LEU A 135 -6.10 7.80 5.72
CA LEU A 135 -5.41 7.04 6.76
C LEU A 135 -5.69 5.55 6.59
N THR A 136 -6.93 5.20 6.26
CA THR A 136 -7.30 3.82 5.92
C THR A 136 -6.53 3.34 4.69
N ALA A 137 -6.38 4.17 3.66
CA ALA A 137 -5.60 3.82 2.48
C ALA A 137 -4.10 3.61 2.78
N LEU A 138 -3.49 4.48 3.59
CA LEU A 138 -2.08 4.34 3.98
C LEU A 138 -1.82 3.00 4.69
N ASP A 139 -2.74 2.60 5.57
CA ASP A 139 -2.68 1.31 6.28
C ASP A 139 -2.90 0.14 5.32
N ASP A 140 -3.91 0.25 4.46
CA ASP A 140 -4.29 -0.79 3.52
C ASP A 140 -3.24 -1.04 2.43
N PHE A 141 -2.40 -0.06 2.10
CA PHE A 141 -1.38 -0.14 1.04
C PHE A 141 0.07 -0.21 1.55
N ASN A 142 0.29 -0.39 2.87
CA ASN A 142 1.63 -0.43 3.47
C ASN A 142 2.55 0.70 2.96
N VAL A 143 2.07 1.94 3.03
CA VAL A 143 2.77 3.10 2.48
C VAL A 143 3.86 3.58 3.44
N ILE A 144 5.08 3.77 2.93
CA ILE A 144 6.22 4.28 3.72
C ILE A 144 6.23 5.81 3.75
N ASN A 145 6.11 6.46 2.59
CA ASN A 145 6.13 7.92 2.48
C ASN A 145 4.88 8.42 1.78
N LEU A 146 4.26 9.45 2.36
CA LEU A 146 3.18 10.20 1.74
C LEU A 146 3.74 11.51 1.17
N VAL A 147 3.57 11.72 -0.14
CA VAL A 147 3.97 12.94 -0.83
C VAL A 147 2.72 13.64 -1.37
N MET A 148 2.47 14.86 -0.91
CA MET A 148 1.29 15.64 -1.32
C MET A 148 1.70 16.85 -2.15
N PHE A 149 1.08 17.00 -3.32
CA PHE A 149 1.18 18.21 -4.14
C PHE A 149 -0.16 18.92 -4.12
N SER A 150 -0.20 20.10 -3.51
CA SER A 150 -1.36 20.99 -3.56
C SER A 150 -0.94 22.36 -4.07
N SER A 151 -1.68 22.87 -5.06
CA SER A 151 -1.52 24.23 -5.58
C SER A 151 -2.37 25.26 -4.82
N ASN A 152 -3.20 24.84 -3.86
CA ASN A 152 -4.06 25.71 -3.07
C ASN A 152 -3.99 25.33 -1.59
N VAL A 153 -3.59 26.29 -0.74
CA VAL A 153 -3.12 26.03 0.62
C VAL A 153 -4.08 26.65 1.64
N TYR A 154 -4.93 25.80 2.22
CA TYR A 154 -5.29 25.88 3.65
C TYR A 154 -4.65 24.67 4.33
N MET A 155 -3.30 24.61 4.31
CA MET A 155 -2.54 23.45 4.79
C MET A 155 -2.62 23.29 6.31
N GLN A 156 -2.92 24.36 7.04
CA GLN A 156 -3.01 24.32 8.50
C GLN A 156 -4.03 23.28 8.97
N ASP A 157 -5.16 23.16 8.27
CA ASP A 157 -6.24 22.22 8.61
C ASP A 157 -5.91 20.76 8.27
N LEU A 158 -4.88 20.51 7.45
CA LEU A 158 -4.46 19.17 7.02
C LEU A 158 -3.25 18.65 7.81
N VAL A 159 -2.38 19.55 8.24
CA VAL A 159 -1.14 19.19 8.95
C VAL A 159 -1.46 18.43 10.24
N GLU A 160 -2.41 18.91 11.05
CA GLU A 160 -2.75 18.27 12.32
C GLU A 160 -3.34 16.85 12.12
N PRO A 161 -4.35 16.63 11.25
CA PRO A 161 -4.83 15.29 10.94
C PRO A 161 -3.74 14.35 10.38
N ILE A 162 -2.84 14.85 9.52
CA ILE A 162 -1.73 14.04 8.97
C ILE A 162 -0.75 13.66 10.08
N ILE A 163 -0.40 14.58 10.98
CA ILE A 163 0.50 14.30 12.11
C ILE A 163 -0.13 13.29 13.06
N ILE A 164 -1.41 13.47 13.41
CA ILE A 164 -2.14 12.52 14.27
C ILE A 164 -2.14 11.12 13.65
N ALA A 165 -2.31 11.04 12.32
CA ALA A 165 -2.24 9.78 11.61
C ALA A 165 -0.85 9.16 11.62
N ALA A 166 0.18 9.94 11.28
CA ALA A 166 1.57 9.49 11.27
C ALA A 166 1.96 8.93 12.64
N ARG A 167 1.58 9.59 13.73
CA ARG A 167 1.80 9.10 15.10
C ARG A 167 1.07 7.79 15.40
N ARG A 168 -0.10 7.56 14.80
CA ARG A 168 -0.83 6.29 14.92
C ARG A 168 -0.10 5.16 14.18
N PHE A 169 0.57 5.49 13.06
CA PHE A 169 1.38 4.54 12.30
C PHE A 169 2.69 4.18 13.00
N GLU A 170 3.40 5.15 13.59
CA GLU A 170 4.66 4.89 14.31
C GLU A 170 4.53 3.82 15.40
N ARG A 171 3.41 3.83 16.14
CA ARG A 171 3.16 2.81 17.19
C ARG A 171 2.97 1.39 16.66
N ARG A 172 2.66 1.23 15.38
CA ARG A 172 2.38 -0.08 14.77
C ARG A 172 3.62 -0.71 14.15
N TYR A 173 4.60 0.12 13.78
CA TYR A 173 5.81 -0.27 13.05
C TYR A 173 7.08 0.00 13.87
N GLU A 174 7.09 -0.29 15.18
CA GLU A 174 8.27 -0.15 16.05
C GLU A 174 9.55 -0.86 15.52
N GLN A 175 9.46 -1.67 14.46
CA GLN A 175 10.58 -2.31 13.76
C GLN A 175 10.98 -1.69 12.41
N LEU A 176 10.20 -0.76 11.85
CA LEU A 176 10.54 0.00 10.63
C LEU A 176 10.62 1.49 10.98
N ALA A 177 11.84 1.95 11.20
CA ALA A 177 12.13 3.33 11.53
C ALA A 177 11.63 4.30 10.43
N VAL A 178 10.90 5.32 10.88
CA VAL A 178 10.60 6.61 10.22
C VAL A 178 9.56 6.56 9.08
N PHE A 179 8.29 6.83 9.41
CA PHE A 179 7.30 7.31 8.44
C PHE A 179 7.58 8.80 8.16
N GLN A 180 8.01 9.15 6.95
CA GLN A 180 8.26 10.54 6.59
C GLN A 180 7.09 11.11 5.79
N VAL A 181 6.46 12.15 6.35
CA VAL A 181 5.54 13.00 5.61
C VAL A 181 6.35 14.09 4.95
N THR A 182 6.53 14.01 3.63
CA THR A 182 7.20 15.07 2.87
C THR A 182 6.14 15.93 2.20
N LEU A 183 5.99 17.16 2.69
CA LEU A 183 5.04 18.11 2.16
C LEU A 183 5.75 19.05 1.18
N ILE A 184 5.49 18.88 -0.12
CA ILE A 184 6.08 19.75 -1.15
C ILE A 184 5.04 20.81 -1.53
N VAL A 185 5.22 22.02 -1.00
CA VAL A 185 4.38 23.18 -1.33
C VAL A 185 4.95 23.87 -2.57
N GLN A 186 4.37 23.59 -3.74
CA GLN A 186 4.74 24.32 -4.95
C GLN A 186 3.87 25.57 -5.05
N ALA A 187 4.37 26.69 -4.55
CA ALA A 187 3.74 27.98 -4.72
C ALA A 187 3.82 28.41 -6.20
N MET A 188 2.78 28.16 -6.98
CA MET A 188 2.67 28.80 -8.29
C MET A 188 2.28 30.26 -8.07
N SER A 189 3.29 31.11 -7.95
CA SER A 189 3.13 32.56 -8.06
C SER A 189 2.81 32.90 -9.53
N GLU A 190 1.55 32.74 -9.92
CA GLU A 190 1.02 33.40 -11.10
C GLU A 190 0.81 34.88 -10.78
N ARG A 191 1.90 35.64 -10.62
CA ARG A 191 1.96 37.10 -10.82
C ARG A 191 3.41 37.60 -10.81
N GLY A 192 4.03 37.52 -11.99
CA GLY A 192 4.97 38.54 -12.50
C GLY A 192 6.34 38.70 -11.83
N LYS A 193 7.35 38.18 -12.54
CA LYS A 193 8.78 38.59 -12.62
C LYS A 193 9.80 37.94 -11.67
N SER A 194 10.84 37.43 -12.35
CA SER A 194 12.24 37.10 -11.98
C SER A 194 12.54 35.97 -10.99
N ASN A 195 13.15 34.93 -11.58
CA ASN A 195 14.26 34.09 -11.15
C ASN A 195 14.16 33.28 -9.84
N GLU A 196 14.22 31.96 -10.05
CA GLU A 196 14.87 30.91 -9.24
C GLU A 196 14.90 31.08 -7.72
N GLU A 197 13.99 30.39 -7.03
CA GLU A 197 14.27 29.78 -5.73
C GLU A 197 13.24 28.66 -5.47
N THR A 198 13.63 27.40 -5.69
CA THR A 198 12.85 26.23 -5.26
C THR A 198 13.23 25.92 -3.82
N ALA A 199 12.46 26.40 -2.86
CA ALA A 199 12.69 26.14 -1.44
C ALA A 199 12.33 24.69 -1.10
N HIS A 200 13.33 23.81 -1.03
CA HIS A 200 13.21 22.51 -0.36
C HIS A 200 13.18 22.75 1.15
N ALA A 201 11.99 22.81 1.74
CA ALA A 201 11.84 22.83 3.19
C ALA A 201 12.03 21.40 3.75
N ASN A 202 13.29 21.00 3.98
CA ASN A 202 13.58 19.88 4.89
C ASN A 202 13.29 20.36 6.31
N TRP A 203 12.19 19.91 6.91
CA TRP A 203 11.91 20.12 8.32
C TRP A 203 12.68 19.08 9.14
N PRO A 204 13.71 19.44 9.94
CA PRO A 204 14.28 18.49 10.87
C PRO A 204 13.28 18.27 12.00
N ALA A 205 12.86 17.03 12.19
CA ALA A 205 12.21 16.59 13.41
C ALA A 205 13.24 16.61 14.56
N GLN A 206 13.53 17.79 15.09
CA GLN A 206 14.18 17.97 16.38
C GLN A 206 13.11 18.48 17.34
N LEU A 207 12.48 17.54 18.05
CA LEU A 207 11.79 17.85 19.29
C LEU A 207 12.61 17.26 20.43
N ALA A 208 13.02 18.17 21.30
CA ALA A 208 13.77 17.93 22.50
C ALA A 208 13.08 16.90 23.39
N TYR A 209 13.89 15.98 23.93
CA TYR A 209 13.59 15.37 25.21
C TYR A 209 13.73 16.46 26.27
N ASP A 210 12.64 16.83 26.92
CA ASP A 210 12.65 17.42 28.25
C ASP A 210 11.46 16.87 29.03
N ASN A 211 11.80 15.99 29.99
CA ASN A 211 11.09 15.43 31.16
C ASN A 211 9.58 15.12 31.08
#